data_AF-A0A8J6QBX8-F1
#
_entry.id   AF-A0A8J6QBX8-F1
#
_cell.length_a   1.000
_cell.length_b   1.000
_cell.length_c   1.000
_cell.angle_alpha   90.00
_cell.angle_beta   90.00
_cell.angle_gamma   90.00
#
_symmetry.space_group_name_H-M   'P 1'
#
loop_
_entity.id
_entity.type
_entity.pdbx_description
1 polymer ?
#
loop_
_entity_poly.entity_id
_entity_poly.type
_entity_poly.pdbx_seq_one_letter_code
_entity_poly.pdbx_strand_id
1 'polypeptide(L)'
;MSSSRPLQRTRLQQSLGGAWPRLEQWARNPWRRLSLLLIVLLSTFFIGNAVSTLIGARAFLDPPAALICVVLIEVAVRARKPLLRLPGDRLGLQLLDMTRIGFCYGLLLEGFKLL
;
A
#
# COMPACT_ATOMS: atom_id res chain seq x y z
N MET A 1 -14.56 -22.03 -34.00
CA MET A 1 -15.38 -21.46 -32.90
C MET A 1 -14.78 -21.93 -31.58
N SER A 2 -13.89 -21.15 -30.95
CA SER A 2 -13.35 -21.49 -29.63
C SER A 2 -14.36 -21.09 -28.55
N SER A 3 -15.01 -22.08 -27.94
CA SER A 3 -15.92 -21.89 -26.81
C SER A 3 -15.13 -21.47 -25.57
N SER A 4 -15.23 -20.20 -25.20
CA SER A 4 -14.75 -19.66 -23.93
C SER A 4 -15.69 -20.13 -22.82
N ARG A 5 -15.27 -21.16 -22.07
CA ARG A 5 -15.99 -21.62 -20.87
C ARG A 5 -16.15 -20.45 -19.90
N PRO A 6 -17.36 -20.16 -19.38
CA PRO A 6 -17.52 -19.14 -18.36
C PRO A 6 -16.77 -19.58 -17.09
N LEU A 7 -15.81 -18.76 -16.65
CA LEU A 7 -15.06 -18.95 -15.41
C LEU A 7 -16.04 -19.12 -14.24
N GLN A 8 -15.97 -20.26 -13.57
CA GLN A 8 -16.82 -20.59 -12.43
C GLN A 8 -16.46 -19.66 -11.27
N ARG A 9 -17.38 -18.77 -10.89
CA ARG A 9 -17.23 -17.88 -9.73
C ARG A 9 -17.14 -18.72 -8.47
N THR A 10 -15.94 -18.90 -7.94
CA THR A 10 -15.73 -19.55 -6.66
C THR A 10 -16.21 -18.63 -5.53
N ARG A 11 -16.64 -19.18 -4.38
CA ARG A 11 -17.07 -18.38 -3.21
C ARG A 11 -15.98 -17.39 -2.75
N LEU A 12 -14.72 -17.76 -2.95
CA LEU A 12 -13.55 -16.91 -2.71
C LEU A 12 -13.54 -15.68 -3.64
N GLN A 13 -13.91 -15.85 -4.92
CA GLN A 13 -14.02 -14.76 -5.88
C GLN A 13 -15.20 -13.83 -5.57
N GLN A 14 -16.28 -14.33 -4.97
CA GLN A 14 -17.40 -13.49 -4.50
C GLN A 14 -17.05 -12.71 -3.23
N SER A 15 -16.31 -13.28 -2.29
CA SER A 15 -15.91 -12.57 -1.07
C SER A 15 -14.79 -11.56 -1.32
N LEU A 16 -13.71 -11.98 -2.01
CA LEU A 16 -12.55 -11.12 -2.30
C LEU A 16 -12.82 -10.15 -3.45
N GLY A 17 -13.44 -10.61 -4.55
CA GLY A 17 -13.75 -9.77 -5.70
C GLY A 17 -14.78 -8.68 -5.39
N GLY A 18 -15.60 -8.88 -4.35
CA GLY A 18 -16.57 -7.89 -3.88
C GLY A 18 -16.04 -6.95 -2.80
N ALA A 19 -14.88 -7.20 -2.21
CA ALA A 19 -14.37 -6.38 -1.10
C ALA A 19 -13.94 -4.99 -1.59
N TRP A 20 -13.24 -4.92 -2.74
CA TRP A 20 -12.74 -3.66 -3.28
C TRP A 20 -13.87 -2.68 -3.69
N PRO A 21 -14.89 -3.09 -4.47
CA PRO A 21 -16.00 -2.20 -4.81
C PRO A 21 -16.81 -1.75 -3.59
N ARG A 22 -16.95 -2.61 -2.57
CA ARG A 22 -17.62 -2.24 -1.31
C ARG A 22 -16.83 -1.20 -0.53
N LEU A 23 -15.50 -1.33 -0.49
CA LEU A 23 -14.62 -0.36 0.16
C LEU A 23 -14.71 1.00 -0.56
N GLU A 24 -14.70 1.00 -1.89
CA GLU A 24 -14.89 2.22 -2.68
C GLU A 24 -16.25 2.88 -2.41
N GLN A 25 -17.32 2.08 -2.38
CA GLN A 25 -18.65 2.59 -2.09
C GLN A 25 -18.78 3.13 -0.65
N TRP A 26 -18.14 2.49 0.34
CA TRP A 26 -18.11 2.95 1.72
C TRP A 26 -17.29 4.24 1.90
N ALA A 27 -16.19 4.36 1.16
CA ALA A 27 -15.31 5.53 1.12
C ALA A 27 -15.82 6.65 0.20
N ARG A 28 -17.03 6.53 -0.35
CA ARG A 28 -17.69 7.63 -1.10
C ARG A 28 -18.02 8.83 -0.21
N ASN A 29 -18.19 8.62 1.11
CA ASN A 29 -18.34 9.71 2.09
C ASN A 29 -16.96 10.36 2.38
N PRO A 30 -16.79 11.68 2.18
CA PRO A 30 -15.50 12.35 2.35
C PRO A 30 -14.86 12.16 3.73
N TRP A 31 -15.66 12.13 4.80
CA TRP A 31 -15.14 11.95 6.17
C TRP A 31 -14.60 10.53 6.42
N ARG A 32 -15.27 9.51 5.87
CA ARG A 32 -14.83 8.10 5.97
C ARG A 32 -13.57 7.88 5.14
N ARG A 33 -13.52 8.48 3.95
CA ARG A 33 -12.36 8.48 3.09
C ARG A 33 -11.13 9.08 3.77
N LEU A 34 -11.28 10.27 4.37
CA LEU A 34 -10.18 10.92 5.07
C LEU A 34 -9.70 10.06 6.24
N SER A 35 -10.62 9.50 7.03
CA SER A 35 -10.28 8.60 8.14
C SER A 35 -9.50 7.38 7.64
N LEU A 36 -9.92 6.77 6.53
CA LEU A 36 -9.25 5.62 5.95
C LEU A 36 -7.86 5.97 5.41
N LEU A 37 -7.70 7.11 4.74
CA LEU A 37 -6.39 7.61 4.31
C LEU A 37 -5.47 7.87 5.49
N LEU A 38 -6.00 8.47 6.56
CA LEU A 38 -5.28 8.74 7.79
C LEU A 38 -4.81 7.44 8.45
N ILE A 39 -5.69 6.44 8.58
CA ILE A 39 -5.35 5.12 9.13
C ILE A 39 -4.23 4.48 8.31
N VAL A 40 -4.36 4.44 6.98
CA VAL A 40 -3.32 3.86 6.10
C VAL A 40 -1.99 4.60 6.24
N LEU A 41 -2.03 5.93 6.30
CA LEU A 41 -0.85 6.76 6.53
C LEU A 41 -0.17 6.41 7.86
N LEU A 42 -0.91 6.43 8.98
CA LEU A 42 -0.36 6.14 10.31
C LEU A 42 0.12 4.70 10.44
N SER A 43 -0.64 3.72 9.94
CA SER A 43 -0.24 2.32 9.99
C SER A 43 1.06 2.09 9.22
N THR A 44 1.20 2.67 8.03
CA THR A 44 2.42 2.50 7.24
C THR A 44 3.59 3.27 7.84
N PHE A 45 3.35 4.45 8.41
CA PHE A 45 4.35 5.20 9.17
C PHE A 45 4.87 4.42 10.38
N PHE A 46 3.98 3.78 11.13
CA PHE A 46 4.36 2.93 12.25
C PHE A 46 5.20 1.73 11.80
N ILE A 47 4.78 1.05 10.71
CA ILE A 47 5.55 -0.07 10.14
C ILE A 47 6.93 0.41 9.66
N GLY A 48 7.00 1.55 8.98
CA GLY A 48 8.27 2.15 8.53
C GLY A 48 9.22 2.43 9.69
N ASN A 49 8.72 3.01 10.78
CA ASN A 49 9.51 3.20 12.01
C ASN A 49 9.96 1.87 12.60
N ALA A 50 9.05 0.91 12.81
CA ALA A 50 9.38 -0.38 13.42
C ALA A 50 10.46 -1.13 12.62
N VAL A 51 10.32 -1.18 11.29
CA VAL A 51 11.31 -1.78 10.40
C VAL A 51 12.66 -1.07 10.53
N SER A 52 12.66 0.27 10.55
CA SER A 52 13.88 1.06 10.70
C SER A 52 14.59 0.79 12.02
N THR A 53 13.85 0.77 13.14
CA THR A 53 14.41 0.46 14.47
C THR A 53 15.00 -0.96 14.50
N LEU A 54 14.35 -1.94 13.87
CA LEU A 54 14.87 -3.32 13.78
C LEU A 54 16.18 -3.41 12.99
N ILE A 55 16.29 -2.63 11.91
CA ILE A 55 17.49 -2.58 11.06
C ILE A 55 18.60 -1.83 11.78
N GLY A 56 18.32 -0.65 12.34
CA GLY A 56 19.29 0.17 13.07
C GLY A 56 19.86 -0.54 14.31
N ALA A 57 19.07 -1.36 15.00
CA ALA A 57 19.54 -2.18 16.11
C ALA A 57 20.50 -3.30 15.69
N ARG A 58 20.49 -3.70 14.41
CA ARG A 58 21.32 -4.77 13.85
C ARG A 58 22.09 -4.24 12.65
N ALA A 59 23.17 -3.49 12.92
CA ALA A 59 24.10 -2.87 11.97
C ALA A 59 24.73 -3.81 10.90
N PHE A 60 24.34 -5.08 10.84
CA PHE A 60 24.74 -6.08 9.84
C PHE A 60 23.76 -6.18 8.66
N LEU A 61 22.62 -5.50 8.71
CA LEU A 61 21.53 -5.61 7.72
C LEU A 61 21.55 -4.55 6.62
N ASP A 62 22.62 -3.76 6.45
CA ASP A 62 22.62 -2.64 5.49
C ASP A 62 22.29 -3.06 4.03
N PRO A 63 22.88 -4.13 3.46
CA PRO A 63 22.51 -4.57 2.11
C PRO A 63 21.06 -5.07 1.97
N PRO A 64 20.54 -5.99 2.83
CA PRO A 64 19.16 -6.45 2.70
C PRO A 64 18.14 -5.35 3.05
N ALA A 65 18.45 -4.44 3.97
CA ALA A 65 17.60 -3.28 4.27
C ALA A 65 17.45 -2.36 3.05
N ALA A 66 18.57 -2.03 2.39
CA ALA A 66 18.55 -1.24 1.17
C ALA A 66 17.74 -1.94 0.06
N LEU A 67 17.92 -3.26 -0.11
CA LEU A 67 17.16 -4.05 -1.08
C LEU A 67 15.65 -3.99 -0.79
N ILE A 68 15.23 -4.17 0.47
CA ILE A 68 13.81 -4.13 0.86
C ILE A 68 13.22 -2.75 0.57
N CYS A 69 13.91 -1.67 0.92
CA CYS A 69 13.47 -0.31 0.63
C CYS A 69 13.28 -0.08 -0.88
N VAL A 70 14.25 -0.50 -1.70
CA VAL A 70 14.17 -0.39 -3.16
C VAL A 70 13.01 -1.21 -3.72
N VAL A 71 12.83 -2.45 -3.26
CA VAL A 71 11.72 -3.31 -3.70
C VAL A 71 10.37 -2.68 -3.33
N LEU A 72 10.21 -2.14 -2.12
CA LEU A 72 8.97 -1.49 -1.70
C LEU A 72 8.67 -0.24 -2.52
N ILE A 73 9.68 0.58 -2.81
CA ILE A 73 9.52 1.76 -3.67
C ILE A 73 9.17 1.34 -5.11
N GLU A 74 9.86 0.34 -5.66
CA GLU A 74 9.60 -0.16 -7.01
C GLU A 74 8.18 -0.74 -7.14
N VAL A 75 7.75 -1.52 -6.15
CA VAL A 75 6.37 -2.03 -6.07
C VAL A 75 5.37 -0.88 -6.02
N ALA A 76 5.62 0.16 -5.21
CA ALA A 76 4.76 1.32 -5.15
C ALA A 76 4.68 2.08 -6.48
N VAL A 77 5.82 2.30 -7.16
CA VAL A 77 5.87 2.96 -8.46
C VAL A 77 5.16 2.13 -9.53
N ARG A 78 5.37 0.81 -9.52
CA ARG A 78 4.81 -0.11 -10.50
C ARG A 78 3.30 -0.30 -10.31
N ALA A 79 2.82 -0.31 -9.06
CA ALA A 79 1.39 -0.33 -8.72
C ALA A 79 0.67 0.98 -9.09
N ARG A 80 1.39 2.11 -9.16
CA ARG A 80 0.82 3.41 -9.52
C ARG A 80 0.38 3.47 -10.98
N LYS A 81 1.15 2.88 -11.91
CA LYS A 81 0.87 2.88 -13.36
C LYS A 81 -0.51 2.30 -13.74
N PRO A 82 -0.90 1.10 -13.28
CA PRO A 82 -2.24 0.56 -13.58
C PRO A 82 -3.35 1.36 -12.90
N LEU A 83 -3.13 1.86 -11.66
CA LEU A 83 -4.11 2.66 -10.94
C LEU A 83 -4.38 4.03 -11.59
N LEU A 84 -3.36 4.65 -12.18
CA LEU A 84 -3.52 5.91 -12.94
C LEU A 84 -4.32 5.73 -14.23
N ARG A 85 -4.25 4.54 -14.84
CA ARG A 85 -4.91 4.23 -16.10
C ARG A 85 -6.35 3.75 -15.91
N LEU A 86 -6.75 3.45 -14.66
CA LEU A 86 -8.08 2.94 -14.36
C LEU A 86 -9.09 4.10 -14.35
N PRO A 87 -10.11 4.09 -15.24
CA PRO A 87 -11.18 5.07 -15.18
C PRO A 87 -12.10 4.74 -14.00
N GLY A 88 -12.15 5.61 -12.99
CA GLY A 88 -12.93 5.37 -11.77
C GLY A 88 -12.53 6.24 -10.59
N ASP A 89 -12.91 5.81 -9.39
CA ASP A 89 -12.59 6.51 -8.15
C ASP A 89 -11.09 6.41 -7.83
N ARG A 90 -10.49 7.52 -7.40
CA ARG A 90 -9.04 7.63 -7.16
C ARG A 90 -8.61 7.09 -5.81
N LEU A 91 -9.48 6.35 -5.13
CA LEU A 91 -9.23 5.82 -3.79
C LEU A 91 -7.98 4.94 -3.75
N GLY A 92 -7.86 3.96 -4.65
CA GLY A 92 -6.67 3.10 -4.71
C GLY A 92 -5.38 3.90 -4.86
N LEU A 93 -5.39 4.93 -5.72
CA LEU A 93 -4.24 5.80 -5.93
C LEU A 93 -3.88 6.58 -4.67
N GLN A 94 -4.88 7.10 -3.96
CA GLN A 94 -4.66 7.84 -2.72
C GLN A 94 -4.19 6.95 -1.58
N LEU A 95 -4.70 5.73 -1.44
CA LEU A 95 -4.18 4.77 -0.46
C LEU A 95 -2.71 4.47 -0.76
N LEU A 96 -2.36 4.26 -2.02
CA LEU A 96 -0.98 4.00 -2.44
C LEU A 96 -0.07 5.20 -2.14
N ASP A 97 -0.53 6.42 -2.44
CA ASP A 97 0.21 7.65 -2.14
C ASP A 97 0.39 7.82 -0.63
N MET A 98 -0.65 7.61 0.20
CA MET A 98 -0.55 7.69 1.66
C MET A 98 0.37 6.60 2.25
N THR A 99 0.31 5.38 1.71
CA THR A 99 1.20 4.28 2.10
C THR A 99 2.64 4.66 1.82
N ARG A 100 2.94 5.14 0.60
CA ARG A 100 4.29 5.56 0.21
C ARG A 100 4.80 6.69 1.09
N ILE A 101 3.99 7.72 1.31
CA ILE A 101 4.34 8.85 2.17
C ILE A 101 4.65 8.36 3.59
N GLY A 102 3.72 7.62 4.21
CA GLY A 102 3.88 7.11 5.57
C GLY A 102 5.15 6.28 5.73
N PHE A 103 5.39 5.35 4.80
CA PHE A 103 6.57 4.50 4.81
C PHE A 103 7.89 5.31 4.70
N CYS A 104 7.99 6.20 3.72
CA CYS A 104 9.20 7.01 3.51
C CYS A 104 9.49 7.90 4.72
N TYR A 105 8.48 8.59 5.25
CA TYR A 105 8.67 9.44 6.43
C TYR A 105 9.01 8.63 7.68
N GLY A 106 8.42 7.45 7.85
CA GLY A 106 8.73 6.59 8.99
C GLY A 106 10.18 6.11 8.99
N LEU A 107 10.70 5.70 7.83
CA LEU A 107 12.10 5.31 7.67
C LEU A 107 13.05 6.50 7.89
N LEU A 108 12.79 7.62 7.23
CA LEU A 108 13.64 8.82 7.29
C LEU A 108 13.72 9.38 8.71
N LEU A 109 12.60 9.45 9.42
CA LEU A 109 12.56 9.97 10.79
C LEU A 109 13.50 9.19 11.70
N GLU A 110 13.43 7.86 11.64
CA GLU A 110 14.31 7.01 12.45
C GLU A 110 15.77 7.12 11.99
N GLY A 111 16.03 7.22 10.68
CA GLY A 111 17.37 7.46 10.15
C GLY A 111 17.99 8.75 10.67
N PHE A 112 17.21 9.83 10.80
CA PHE A 112 17.66 11.08 11.41
C PHE A 112 17.87 10.99 12.93
N LYS A 113 17.19 10.08 13.65
CA LYS A 113 17.45 9.90 15.09
C LYS A 113 18.80 9.22 15.37
N LEU A 114 19.30 8.47 14.41
CA LEU A 114 20.57 7.73 14.51
C LEU A 114 21.79 8.57 14.08
N LEU A 115 21.56 9.78 13.59
CA LEU A 115 22.56 10.74 13.07
C LEU A 115 22.87 11.79 14.14
#